data_AF-A0A918WQH7-F1
#
_entry.id   AF-A0A918WQH7-F1
#
_cell.length_a   1.000
_cell.length_b   1.000
_cell.length_c   1.000
_cell.angle_alpha   90.00
_cell.angle_beta   90.00
_cell.angle_gamma   90.00
#
_symmetry.space_group_name_H-M   'P 1'
#
loop_
_entity.id
_entity.type
_entity.pdbx_description
1 polymer ?
#
loop_
_entity_poly.entity_id
_entity_poly.type
_entity_poly.pdbx_seq_one_letter_code
_entity_poly.pdbx_strand_id
1 'polypeptide(L)'
;MRILYCTLVLVACEQRDTENLQEAGPNDRPQVVAQESSSERFENLVAEFAENLTEEARKSFLSTETAEEAVDHFGWGMSLRNGELNQRNSETRQLLVRHGIYHRDDLSSILMLSVIRKVRNEPIKFKEQVDYYRSYWQELDIIAPTQIACAECDLELEVLYYGSNKNPKHPEREYFYGACRSCDQAYLFYHEDGWLPYEQIVVEQVVPAKSDRSGG
;
A
#
# COMPACT_ATOMS: atom_id res chain seq x y z
N MET A 1 -24.96 40.36 17.40
CA MET A 1 -23.68 39.64 17.28
C MET A 1 -23.87 38.54 16.25
N ARG A 2 -23.62 38.84 14.97
CA ARG A 2 -23.79 37.93 13.82
C ARG A 2 -22.44 37.89 13.10
N ILE A 3 -21.98 36.67 12.85
CA ILE A 3 -20.68 36.33 12.29
C ILE A 3 -20.66 36.70 10.80
N LEU A 4 -19.56 37.34 10.36
CA LEU A 4 -19.30 37.70 8.97
C LEU A 4 -19.13 36.44 8.11
N TYR A 5 -19.78 36.44 6.96
CA TYR A 5 -19.64 35.47 5.88
C TYR A 5 -18.26 35.58 5.22
N CYS A 6 -17.65 34.43 4.97
CA CYS A 6 -16.40 34.27 4.25
C CYS A 6 -16.64 34.49 2.74
N THR A 7 -15.83 35.35 2.15
CA THR A 7 -15.91 35.82 0.77
C THR A 7 -15.47 34.75 -0.23
N LEU A 8 -16.18 34.75 -1.37
CA LEU A 8 -15.97 33.96 -2.58
C LEU A 8 -14.51 33.86 -3.05
N VAL A 9 -14.12 32.66 -3.49
CA VAL A 9 -13.18 32.47 -4.60
C VAL A 9 -13.84 31.53 -5.62
N LEU A 10 -14.54 32.12 -6.58
CA LEU A 10 -14.86 31.49 -7.86
C LEU A 10 -13.97 32.19 -8.88
N VAL A 11 -12.95 31.49 -9.37
CA VAL A 11 -12.19 31.94 -10.55
C VAL A 11 -12.53 31.01 -11.71
N ALA A 12 -13.33 31.60 -12.59
CA ALA A 12 -13.46 31.40 -14.03
C ALA A 12 -12.88 30.11 -14.63
N CYS A 13 -13.78 29.20 -14.99
CA CYS A 13 -13.60 28.30 -16.11
C CYS A 13 -14.18 29.01 -17.34
N GLU A 14 -13.33 29.68 -18.13
CA GLU A 14 -13.74 30.33 -19.38
C GLU A 14 -12.88 29.83 -20.55
N GLN A 15 -13.62 29.36 -21.56
CA GLN A 15 -13.29 29.34 -22.99
C GLN A 15 -12.18 28.40 -23.46
N ARG A 16 -12.62 27.23 -23.95
CA ARG A 16 -11.89 26.44 -24.93
C ARG A 16 -11.95 27.17 -26.27
N ASP A 17 -10.83 27.75 -26.68
CA ASP A 17 -10.60 28.13 -28.07
C ASP A 17 -10.35 26.84 -28.87
N THR A 18 -11.35 26.48 -29.69
CA THR A 18 -11.25 25.42 -30.69
C THR A 18 -10.59 25.96 -31.95
N GLU A 19 -9.28 26.24 -31.93
CA GLU A 19 -8.55 26.67 -33.13
C GLU A 19 -7.06 26.25 -33.06
N ASN A 20 -6.78 24.95 -33.21
CA ASN A 20 -5.61 24.43 -33.93
C ASN A 20 -5.63 22.89 -33.96
N LEU A 21 -6.54 22.32 -34.76
CA LEU A 21 -6.35 20.95 -35.24
C LEU A 21 -5.36 21.01 -36.41
N GLN A 22 -4.06 21.03 -36.09
CA GLN A 22 -3.08 20.57 -37.06
C GLN A 22 -3.29 19.07 -37.23
N GLU A 23 -3.61 18.68 -38.46
CA GLU A 23 -3.82 17.29 -38.87
C GLU A 23 -2.58 16.46 -38.51
N ALA A 24 -2.69 15.64 -37.46
CA ALA A 24 -1.72 14.60 -37.18
C ALA A 24 -1.71 13.65 -38.38
N GLY A 25 -0.57 13.55 -39.06
CA GLY A 25 -0.39 12.65 -40.18
C GLY A 25 -0.62 11.19 -39.75
N PRO A 26 -0.95 10.28 -40.69
CA PRO A 26 -1.27 8.88 -40.40
C PRO A 26 -0.13 8.04 -39.78
N ASN A 27 0.99 8.68 -39.41
CA ASN A 27 2.18 8.06 -38.83
C ASN A 27 2.52 8.53 -37.41
N ASP A 28 1.77 9.45 -36.80
CA ASP A 28 1.94 9.80 -35.39
C ASP A 28 1.14 8.87 -34.48
N ARG A 29 1.43 7.57 -34.55
CA ARG A 29 1.06 6.68 -33.45
C ARG A 29 1.94 7.04 -32.25
N PRO A 30 1.38 7.33 -31.07
CA PRO A 30 2.14 7.36 -29.84
C PRO A 30 2.93 6.04 -29.77
N GLN A 31 4.26 6.14 -29.70
CA GLN A 31 5.08 4.97 -29.44
C GLN A 31 4.58 4.36 -28.13
N VAL A 32 4.12 3.12 -28.20
CA VAL A 32 3.79 2.33 -27.02
C VAL A 32 5.09 2.09 -26.29
N VAL A 33 5.43 2.98 -25.35
CA VAL A 33 6.49 2.74 -24.37
C VAL A 33 6.06 1.47 -23.65
N ALA A 34 6.86 0.40 -23.78
CA ALA A 34 6.57 -0.86 -23.12
C ALA A 34 6.40 -0.59 -21.62
N GLN A 35 5.22 -0.88 -21.07
CA GLN A 35 5.02 -0.79 -19.63
C GLN A 35 5.88 -1.86 -18.97
N GLU A 36 6.81 -1.41 -18.13
CA GLU A 36 7.67 -2.24 -17.31
C GLU A 36 6.84 -3.23 -16.48
N SER A 37 7.25 -4.49 -16.40
CA SER A 37 6.56 -5.46 -15.55
C SER A 37 6.79 -5.14 -14.06
N SER A 38 5.86 -5.46 -13.18
CA SER A 38 6.05 -5.17 -11.74
C SER A 38 7.25 -5.90 -11.13
N SER A 39 7.62 -7.06 -11.68
CA SER A 39 8.84 -7.78 -11.28
C SER A 39 10.08 -7.03 -11.70
N GLU A 40 10.15 -6.57 -12.94
CA GLU A 40 11.27 -5.76 -13.45
C GLU A 40 11.42 -4.47 -12.64
N ARG A 41 10.31 -3.80 -12.34
CA ARG A 41 10.30 -2.61 -11.49
C ARG A 41 10.86 -2.88 -10.10
N PHE A 42 10.46 -3.99 -9.50
CA PHE A 42 10.99 -4.38 -8.20
C PHE A 42 12.49 -4.71 -8.25
N GLU A 43 12.95 -5.39 -9.31
CA GLU A 43 14.37 -5.69 -9.50
C GLU A 43 15.23 -4.43 -9.67
N ASN A 44 14.70 -3.41 -10.35
CA ASN A 44 15.34 -2.10 -10.49
C ASN A 44 15.45 -1.37 -9.15
N LEU A 45 14.37 -1.32 -8.36
CA LEU A 45 14.41 -0.78 -6.99
C LEU A 45 15.45 -1.51 -6.13
N VAL A 46 15.48 -2.84 -6.18
CA VAL A 46 16.46 -3.66 -5.45
C VAL A 46 17.90 -3.33 -5.88
N ALA A 47 18.14 -3.10 -7.17
CA ALA A 47 19.45 -2.70 -7.66
C ALA A 47 19.87 -1.34 -7.10
N GLU A 48 18.98 -0.35 -7.09
CA GLU A 48 19.24 0.98 -6.50
C GLU A 48 19.60 0.88 -5.01
N PHE A 49 18.88 0.05 -4.23
CA PHE A 49 19.25 -0.19 -2.83
C PHE A 49 20.63 -0.83 -2.70
N ALA A 50 20.93 -1.84 -3.53
CA ALA A 50 22.21 -2.57 -3.49
C ALA A 50 23.41 -1.69 -3.87
N GLU A 51 23.23 -0.72 -4.77
CA GLU A 51 24.25 0.26 -5.17
C GLU A 51 24.55 1.26 -4.05
N ASN A 52 23.53 1.63 -3.26
CA ASN A 52 23.65 2.62 -2.20
C ASN A 52 24.02 2.03 -0.82
N LEU A 53 24.30 0.72 -0.73
CA LEU A 53 24.77 0.10 0.51
C LEU A 53 26.14 0.63 0.92
N THR A 54 26.36 0.77 2.23
CA THR A 54 27.71 0.99 2.76
C THR A 54 28.56 -0.29 2.60
N GLU A 55 29.87 -0.13 2.59
CA GLU A 55 30.80 -1.26 2.51
C GLU A 55 30.67 -2.21 3.71
N GLU A 56 30.35 -1.68 4.90
CA GLU A 56 30.11 -2.49 6.10
C GLU A 56 28.86 -3.37 5.94
N ALA A 57 27.76 -2.80 5.44
CA ALA A 57 26.53 -3.55 5.19
C ALA A 57 26.77 -4.64 4.12
N ARG A 58 27.43 -4.28 3.01
CA ARG A 58 27.80 -5.21 1.94
C ARG A 58 28.65 -6.36 2.49
N LYS A 59 29.68 -6.06 3.30
CA LYS A 59 30.54 -7.08 3.91
C LYS A 59 29.78 -7.97 4.88
N SER A 60 28.86 -7.42 5.66
CA SER A 60 28.00 -8.19 6.56
C SER A 60 27.16 -9.21 5.79
N PHE A 61 26.51 -8.80 4.70
CA PHE A 61 25.67 -9.70 3.87
C PHE A 61 26.46 -10.83 3.18
N LEU A 62 27.75 -10.60 2.92
CA LEU A 62 28.65 -11.59 2.32
C LEU A 62 29.31 -12.50 3.37
N SER A 63 29.14 -12.23 4.67
CA SER A 63 29.80 -12.98 5.74
C SER A 63 29.04 -14.21 6.24
N THR A 64 27.76 -14.34 5.89
CA THR A 64 26.91 -15.50 6.21
C THR A 64 26.94 -16.55 5.10
N GLU A 65 26.58 -17.80 5.42
CA GLU A 65 26.58 -18.87 4.43
C GLU A 65 25.46 -18.67 3.41
N THR A 66 24.28 -18.26 3.86
CA THR A 66 23.09 -18.04 3.01
C THR A 66 22.57 -16.60 3.05
N ALA A 67 21.78 -16.22 2.06
CA ALA A 67 21.12 -14.92 2.02
C ALA A 67 20.10 -14.79 3.16
N GLU A 68 19.37 -15.86 3.46
CA GLU A 68 18.38 -15.95 4.52
C GLU A 68 19.00 -15.76 5.92
N GLU A 69 20.21 -16.28 6.15
CA GLU A 69 20.95 -16.04 7.39
C GLU A 69 21.42 -14.59 7.56
N ALA A 70 21.63 -13.87 6.45
CA ALA A 70 22.02 -12.45 6.46
C ALA A 70 20.84 -11.50 6.68
N VAL A 71 19.59 -12.00 6.64
CA VAL A 71 18.40 -11.21 6.93
C VAL A 71 18.39 -10.85 8.42
N ASP A 72 18.85 -9.64 8.73
CA ASP A 72 18.76 -9.06 10.07
C ASP A 72 17.79 -7.88 10.09
N HIS A 73 16.69 -8.02 10.82
CA HIS A 73 15.73 -6.94 11.00
C HIS A 73 16.30 -5.77 11.80
N PHE A 74 17.38 -5.95 12.56
CA PHE A 74 18.08 -4.86 13.22
C PHE A 74 19.00 -4.10 12.26
N GLY A 75 19.56 -2.96 12.70
CA GLY A 75 20.45 -2.14 11.88
C GLY A 75 19.80 -1.66 10.57
N TRP A 76 20.24 -2.24 9.45
CA TRP A 76 19.76 -1.85 8.12
C TRP A 76 18.27 -2.20 7.92
N GLY A 77 17.79 -3.35 8.40
CA GLY A 77 16.37 -3.72 8.33
C GLY A 77 15.47 -2.70 9.06
N MET A 78 15.88 -2.26 10.24
CA MET A 78 15.19 -1.20 11.00
C MET A 78 15.24 0.15 10.27
N SER A 79 16.36 0.47 9.61
CA SER A 79 16.49 1.70 8.82
C SER A 79 15.54 1.70 7.63
N LEU A 80 15.45 0.60 6.88
CA LEU A 80 14.48 0.43 5.81
C LEU A 80 13.04 0.56 6.33
N ARG A 81 12.73 -0.13 7.43
CA ARG A 81 11.38 -0.14 8.02
C ARG A 81 10.94 1.23 8.50
N ASN A 82 11.83 1.99 9.15
CA ASN A 82 11.51 3.30 9.74
C ASN A 82 11.68 4.47 8.75
N GLY A 83 12.48 4.28 7.70
CA GLY A 83 12.68 5.21 6.60
C GLY A 83 11.74 4.87 5.45
N GLU A 84 12.31 4.27 4.40
CA GLU A 84 11.66 3.97 3.13
C GLU A 84 10.24 3.39 3.31
N LEU A 85 10.10 2.28 4.03
CA LEU A 85 8.84 1.54 4.12
C LEU A 85 7.80 2.19 5.05
N ASN A 86 8.19 3.21 5.81
CA ASN A 86 7.27 4.03 6.61
C ASN A 86 6.79 5.26 5.84
N GLN A 87 7.47 5.65 4.77
CA GLN A 87 7.03 6.73 3.90
C GLN A 87 5.81 6.27 3.11
N ARG A 88 4.69 6.97 3.31
CA ARG A 88 3.41 6.66 2.66
C ARG A 88 3.52 6.61 1.13
N ASN A 89 4.40 7.43 0.56
CA ASN A 89 4.63 7.54 -0.88
C ASN A 89 5.87 6.76 -1.37
N SER A 90 6.43 5.86 -0.56
CA SER A 90 7.49 4.97 -1.02
C SER A 90 6.96 4.11 -2.16
N GLU A 91 7.65 4.18 -3.30
CA GLU A 91 7.32 3.37 -4.46
C GLU A 91 7.48 1.88 -4.14
N THR A 92 8.56 1.52 -3.44
CA THR A 92 8.81 0.15 -2.98
C THR A 92 7.64 -0.38 -2.15
N ARG A 93 7.16 0.43 -1.20
CA ARG A 93 6.01 0.10 -0.38
C ARG A 93 4.74 -0.10 -1.22
N GLN A 94 4.44 0.84 -2.12
CA GLN A 94 3.24 0.77 -2.96
C GLN A 94 3.26 -0.46 -3.86
N LEU A 95 4.41 -0.76 -4.47
CA LEU A 95 4.57 -1.94 -5.31
C LEU A 95 4.25 -3.22 -4.53
N LEU A 96 4.85 -3.40 -3.35
CA LEU A 96 4.62 -4.57 -2.52
C LEU A 96 3.18 -4.67 -2.00
N VAL A 97 2.57 -3.52 -1.65
CA VAL A 97 1.16 -3.43 -1.24
C VAL A 97 0.22 -3.88 -2.36
N ARG A 98 0.45 -3.46 -3.61
CA ARG A 98 -0.32 -3.94 -4.77
C ARG A 98 -0.17 -5.44 -4.99
N HIS A 99 0.93 -6.02 -4.52
CA HIS A 99 1.19 -7.46 -4.54
C HIS A 99 0.61 -8.22 -3.34
N GLY A 100 -0.12 -7.55 -2.45
CA GLY A 100 -0.78 -8.20 -1.33
C GLY A 100 0.04 -8.24 -0.04
N ILE A 101 1.16 -7.51 0.04
CA ILE A 101 2.06 -7.51 1.20
C ILE A 101 1.89 -6.20 1.97
N TYR A 102 1.45 -6.27 3.23
CA TYR A 102 1.11 -5.07 4.02
C TYR A 102 1.76 -5.02 5.39
N HIS A 103 2.14 -6.18 5.93
CA HIS A 103 2.81 -6.24 7.22
C HIS A 103 4.22 -5.67 7.07
N ARG A 104 4.61 -4.75 7.97
CA ARG A 104 5.88 -4.02 7.83
C ARG A 104 7.10 -4.93 7.88
N ASP A 105 7.03 -6.00 8.67
CA ASP A 105 8.15 -6.93 8.78
C ASP A 105 8.33 -7.65 7.44
N ASP A 106 7.27 -8.15 6.83
CA ASP A 106 7.30 -8.82 5.52
C ASP A 106 7.79 -7.89 4.41
N LEU A 107 7.30 -6.64 4.38
CA LEU A 107 7.79 -5.63 3.44
C LEU A 107 9.32 -5.48 3.55
N SER A 108 9.82 -5.39 4.79
CA SER A 108 11.26 -5.26 5.04
C SER A 108 12.03 -6.55 4.75
N SER A 109 11.47 -7.72 5.08
CA SER A 109 12.09 -9.03 4.81
C SER A 109 12.25 -9.25 3.30
N ILE A 110 11.19 -9.01 2.52
CA ILE A 110 11.22 -9.19 1.06
C ILE A 110 12.26 -8.26 0.44
N LEU A 111 12.25 -6.97 0.79
CA LEU A 111 13.22 -6.01 0.26
C LEU A 111 14.65 -6.38 0.65
N MET A 112 14.87 -6.72 1.92
CA MET A 112 16.19 -7.03 2.45
C MET A 112 16.77 -8.31 1.83
N LEU A 113 15.99 -9.40 1.82
CA LEU A 113 16.40 -10.65 1.20
C LEU A 113 16.73 -10.44 -0.28
N SER A 114 15.93 -9.64 -0.98
CA SER A 114 16.16 -9.33 -2.40
C SER A 114 17.45 -8.55 -2.61
N VAL A 115 17.77 -7.57 -1.76
CA VAL A 115 19.02 -6.81 -1.83
C VAL A 115 20.23 -7.68 -1.48
N ILE A 116 20.13 -8.53 -0.46
CA ILE A 116 21.19 -9.48 -0.10
C ILE A 116 21.46 -10.43 -1.28
N ARG A 117 20.41 -11.00 -1.88
CA ARG A 117 20.53 -11.86 -3.07
C ARG A 117 21.16 -11.11 -4.24
N LYS A 118 20.78 -9.85 -4.47
CA LYS A 118 21.39 -9.00 -5.52
C LYS A 118 22.89 -8.81 -5.27
N VAL A 119 23.30 -8.49 -4.04
CA VAL A 119 24.72 -8.35 -3.65
C VAL A 119 25.49 -9.65 -3.86
N ARG A 120 24.85 -10.80 -3.64
CA ARG A 120 25.42 -12.14 -3.80
C ARG A 120 25.34 -12.69 -5.22
N ASN A 121 24.77 -11.93 -6.17
CA ASN A 121 24.47 -12.38 -7.54
C ASN A 121 23.56 -13.63 -7.58
N GLU A 122 22.65 -13.74 -6.63
CA GLU A 122 21.64 -14.79 -6.55
C GLU A 122 20.30 -14.31 -7.16
N PRO A 123 19.47 -15.21 -7.70
CA PRO A 123 18.16 -14.84 -8.22
C PRO A 123 17.24 -14.25 -7.13
N ILE A 124 16.66 -13.06 -7.38
CA ILE A 124 15.79 -12.36 -6.40
C ILE A 124 14.56 -13.21 -6.04
N LYS A 125 13.95 -13.90 -7.01
CA LYS A 125 12.75 -14.75 -6.83
C LYS A 125 11.57 -13.99 -6.21
N PHE A 126 11.28 -12.79 -6.72
CA PHE A 126 10.27 -11.89 -6.16
C PHE A 126 8.90 -12.56 -6.00
N LYS A 127 8.43 -13.27 -7.04
CA LYS A 127 7.16 -13.99 -7.01
C LYS A 127 7.10 -15.04 -5.89
N GLU A 128 8.16 -15.83 -5.70
CA GLU A 128 8.21 -16.87 -4.66
C GLU A 128 8.12 -16.25 -3.26
N GLN A 129 8.79 -15.11 -3.04
CA GLN A 129 8.73 -14.38 -1.78
C GLN A 129 7.32 -13.83 -1.50
N VAL A 130 6.66 -13.23 -2.50
CA VAL A 130 5.29 -12.73 -2.37
C VAL A 130 4.31 -13.87 -2.08
N ASP A 131 4.41 -14.97 -2.82
CA ASP A 131 3.52 -16.12 -2.66
C ASP A 131 3.67 -16.75 -1.26
N TYR A 132 4.88 -16.81 -0.72
CA TYR A 132 5.15 -17.30 0.64
C TYR A 132 4.36 -16.50 1.69
N TYR A 133 4.52 -15.17 1.72
CA TYR A 133 3.84 -14.34 2.72
C TYR A 133 2.32 -14.32 2.54
N ARG A 134 1.83 -14.29 1.29
CA ARG A 134 0.39 -14.39 1.03
C ARG A 134 -0.18 -15.71 1.57
N SER A 135 0.52 -16.82 1.35
CA SER A 135 0.08 -18.13 1.85
C SER A 135 0.10 -18.16 3.39
N TYR A 136 1.17 -17.63 4.01
CA TYR A 136 1.28 -17.55 5.46
C TYR A 136 0.10 -16.80 6.10
N TRP A 137 -0.25 -15.61 5.60
CA TRP A 137 -1.37 -14.84 6.15
C TRP A 137 -2.74 -15.46 5.83
N GLN A 138 -2.86 -16.10 4.67
CA GLN A 138 -4.07 -16.82 4.30
C GLN A 138 -4.35 -18.01 5.25
N GLU A 139 -3.32 -18.72 5.72
CA GLU A 139 -3.47 -19.78 6.73
C GLU A 139 -4.02 -19.25 8.08
N LEU A 140 -3.84 -17.95 8.33
CA LEU A 140 -4.36 -17.24 9.50
C LEU A 140 -5.69 -16.52 9.23
N ASP A 141 -6.31 -16.75 8.07
CA ASP A 141 -7.54 -16.08 7.60
C ASP A 141 -7.40 -14.54 7.47
N ILE A 142 -6.17 -14.07 7.23
CA ILE A 142 -5.85 -12.66 7.02
C ILE A 142 -5.56 -12.47 5.53
N ILE A 143 -6.61 -12.31 4.74
CA ILE A 143 -6.48 -12.19 3.28
C ILE A 143 -6.58 -10.72 2.89
N ALA A 144 -5.55 -10.25 2.22
CA ALA A 144 -5.38 -8.84 1.95
C ALA A 144 -6.05 -8.39 0.63
N PRO A 145 -6.46 -7.11 0.52
CA PRO A 145 -7.22 -6.61 -0.62
C PRO A 145 -6.37 -6.46 -1.89
N THR A 146 -6.59 -7.29 -2.91
CA THR A 146 -5.90 -7.10 -4.19
C THR A 146 -6.50 -5.99 -5.06
N GLN A 147 -7.74 -5.58 -4.77
CA GLN A 147 -8.40 -4.46 -5.42
C GLN A 147 -8.37 -3.27 -4.48
N ILE A 148 -7.44 -2.36 -4.73
CA ILE A 148 -7.16 -1.20 -3.89
C ILE A 148 -7.73 0.05 -4.59
N ALA A 149 -9.06 0.19 -4.58
CA ALA A 149 -9.73 1.31 -5.24
C ALA A 149 -10.82 1.90 -4.36
N CYS A 150 -10.93 3.23 -4.39
CA CYS A 150 -11.99 3.97 -3.74
C CYS A 150 -13.32 3.71 -4.43
N ALA A 151 -14.35 3.30 -3.69
CA ALA A 151 -15.67 3.04 -4.24
C ALA A 151 -16.36 4.28 -4.85
N GLU A 152 -15.93 5.49 -4.48
CA GLU A 152 -16.56 6.74 -4.93
C GLU A 152 -15.90 7.37 -6.16
N CYS A 153 -14.59 7.17 -6.34
CA CYS A 153 -13.83 7.85 -7.38
C CYS A 153 -12.84 6.97 -8.15
N ASP A 154 -12.82 5.66 -7.87
CA ASP A 154 -11.95 4.66 -8.49
C ASP A 154 -10.44 4.89 -8.33
N LEU A 155 -10.02 5.93 -7.60
CA LEU A 155 -8.62 6.19 -7.31
C LEU A 155 -8.07 5.21 -6.27
N GLU A 156 -6.77 4.93 -6.36
CA GLU A 156 -6.10 3.99 -5.47
C GLU A 156 -6.19 4.42 -4.00
N LEU A 157 -6.55 3.48 -3.12
CA LEU A 157 -6.58 3.70 -1.69
C LEU A 157 -5.16 3.64 -1.09
N GLU A 158 -4.88 4.52 -0.15
CA GLU A 158 -3.72 4.35 0.73
C GLU A 158 -4.04 3.29 1.77
N VAL A 159 -3.46 2.08 1.63
CA VAL A 159 -3.75 0.96 2.52
C VAL A 159 -2.69 0.78 3.59
N LEU A 160 -3.15 0.55 4.82
CA LEU A 160 -2.37 0.20 5.99
C LEU A 160 -2.98 -1.04 6.63
N TYR A 161 -2.16 -2.01 7.02
CA TYR A 161 -2.61 -3.12 7.84
C TYR A 161 -2.87 -2.63 9.27
N TYR A 162 -4.02 -3.01 9.83
CA TYR A 162 -4.39 -2.72 11.21
C TYR A 162 -4.84 -4.01 11.91
N GLY A 163 -4.65 -4.05 13.23
CA GLY A 163 -5.01 -5.19 14.08
C GLY A 163 -6.51 -5.47 14.15
N SER A 164 -6.92 -6.45 14.96
CA SER A 164 -8.33 -6.74 15.29
C SER A 164 -9.09 -5.62 16.05
N ASN A 165 -10.40 -5.83 16.28
CA ASN A 165 -11.30 -5.08 17.19
C ASN A 165 -12.04 -3.83 16.65
N LYS A 166 -12.19 -3.64 15.34
CA LYS A 166 -13.05 -2.55 14.81
C LYS A 166 -14.38 -2.99 14.22
N ASN A 167 -14.55 -4.26 13.86
CA ASN A 167 -15.84 -4.76 13.40
C ASN A 167 -16.73 -5.15 14.58
N PRO A 168 -17.90 -4.52 14.78
CA PRO A 168 -18.81 -4.94 15.85
C PRO A 168 -19.43 -6.31 15.61
N LYS A 169 -19.56 -6.76 14.34
CA LYS A 169 -20.09 -8.08 13.98
C LYS A 169 -19.04 -9.18 14.09
N HIS A 170 -17.78 -8.82 13.87
CA HIS A 170 -16.65 -9.74 13.83
C HIS A 170 -15.40 -9.16 14.52
N PRO A 171 -15.46 -8.87 15.83
CA PRO A 171 -14.35 -8.23 16.55
C PRO A 171 -13.04 -9.03 16.48
N GLU A 172 -13.13 -10.34 16.27
CA GLU A 172 -12.03 -11.27 16.06
C GLU A 172 -11.31 -11.09 14.72
N ARG A 173 -11.95 -10.48 13.71
CA ARG A 173 -11.37 -10.35 12.37
C ARG A 173 -10.37 -9.19 12.32
N GLU A 174 -9.22 -9.50 11.75
CA GLU A 174 -8.23 -8.52 11.32
C GLU A 174 -8.77 -7.70 10.14
N TYR A 175 -8.35 -6.44 10.01
CA TYR A 175 -8.84 -5.55 8.96
C TYR A 175 -7.75 -4.69 8.37
N PHE A 176 -7.95 -4.23 7.14
CA PHE A 176 -7.05 -3.25 6.52
C PHE A 176 -7.74 -1.90 6.51
N TYR A 177 -7.01 -0.85 6.86
CA TYR A 177 -7.50 0.52 6.74
C TYR A 177 -7.10 1.07 5.38
N GLY A 178 -8.06 1.63 4.65
CA GLY A 178 -7.84 2.32 3.39
C GLY A 178 -8.23 3.78 3.54
N ALA A 179 -7.43 4.71 3.02
CA ALA A 179 -7.79 6.13 2.93
C ALA A 179 -7.80 6.60 1.48
N CYS A 180 -8.92 7.21 1.05
CA CYS A 180 -8.99 7.92 -0.22
C CYS A 180 -8.68 9.40 -0.01
N ARG A 181 -7.61 9.90 -0.65
CA ARG A 181 -7.21 11.32 -0.55
C ARG A 181 -8.10 12.27 -1.32
N SER A 182 -8.69 11.81 -2.42
CA SER A 182 -9.54 12.66 -3.26
C SER A 182 -10.91 12.90 -2.64
N CYS A 183 -11.43 11.91 -1.93
CA CYS A 183 -12.77 11.96 -1.34
C CYS A 183 -12.75 12.27 0.17
N ASP A 184 -11.57 12.31 0.78
CA ASP A 184 -11.38 12.42 2.22
C ASP A 184 -12.20 11.36 2.99
N GLN A 185 -12.21 10.12 2.46
CA GLN A 185 -12.96 9.00 3.00
C GLN A 185 -12.01 7.94 3.56
N ALA A 186 -12.44 7.28 4.63
CA ALA A 186 -11.76 6.14 5.22
C ALA A 186 -12.60 4.87 5.02
N TYR A 187 -11.92 3.75 4.82
CA TYR A 187 -12.53 2.44 4.61
C TYR A 187 -11.86 1.41 5.50
N LEU A 188 -12.61 0.41 5.94
CA LEU A 188 -12.08 -0.80 6.52
C LEU A 188 -12.35 -1.97 5.55
N PHE A 189 -11.33 -2.76 5.26
CA PHE A 189 -11.45 -3.97 4.47
C PHE A 189 -11.50 -5.20 5.37
N TYR A 190 -12.52 -6.02 5.15
CA TYR A 190 -12.59 -7.39 5.68
C TYR A 190 -12.65 -8.35 4.48
N HIS A 191 -11.98 -9.49 4.57
CA HIS A 191 -11.83 -10.41 3.44
C HIS A 191 -13.17 -10.77 2.77
N GLU A 192 -14.20 -11.08 3.56
CA GLU A 192 -15.51 -11.50 3.06
C GLU A 192 -16.43 -10.32 2.68
N ASP A 193 -16.26 -9.16 3.33
CA ASP A 193 -17.17 -8.01 3.19
C ASP A 193 -16.66 -6.97 2.17
N GLY A 194 -15.38 -7.02 1.81
CA GLY A 194 -14.74 -6.02 0.98
C GLY A 194 -14.47 -4.71 1.73
N TRP A 195 -14.34 -3.62 0.97
CA TRP A 195 -14.15 -2.27 1.50
C TRP A 195 -15.48 -1.68 2.00
N LEU A 196 -15.55 -1.38 3.29
CA LEU A 196 -16.68 -0.74 3.94
C LEU A 196 -16.30 0.67 4.39
N PRO A 197 -17.09 1.72 4.09
CA PRO A 197 -16.85 3.06 4.61
C PRO A 197 -16.81 3.07 6.14
N TYR A 198 -15.84 3.79 6.71
CA TYR A 198 -15.58 3.82 8.15
C TYR A 198 -16.81 4.29 8.95
N GLU A 199 -17.56 5.24 8.40
CA GLU A 199 -18.78 5.80 9.00
C GLU A 199 -19.86 4.74 9.20
N GLN A 200 -19.97 3.78 8.28
CA GLN A 200 -20.96 2.69 8.38
C GLN A 200 -20.67 1.77 9.58
N ILE A 201 -19.40 1.66 9.97
CA ILE A 201 -18.95 0.78 11.05
C ILE A 201 -19.08 1.46 12.41
N VAL A 202 -18.76 2.75 12.51
CA VAL A 202 -18.84 3.50 13.78
C VAL A 202 -20.28 3.76 14.21
N VAL A 203 -21.20 4.02 13.28
CA VAL A 203 -22.61 4.31 13.61
C VAL A 203 -23.30 3.11 14.28
N GLU A 204 -22.90 1.87 13.96
CA GLU A 204 -23.40 0.66 14.63
C GLU A 204 -22.97 0.58 16.13
N GLN A 205 -21.93 1.31 16.57
CA GLN A 205 -21.41 1.23 17.94
C GLN A 205 -22.13 2.13 18.96
N VAL A 206 -22.89 3.13 18.51
CA VAL A 206 -23.40 4.22 19.40
C VAL A 206 -24.88 4.07 19.75
N VAL A 207 -25.56 3.01 19.30
CA VAL A 207 -26.95 2.75 19.72
C VAL A 207 -26.95 1.66 20.79
N PRO A 208 -26.83 1.99 22.09
CA PRO A 208 -27.20 1.04 23.12
C PRO A 208 -28.66 0.69 22.88
N ALA A 209 -28.96 -0.61 22.76
CA ALA A 209 -30.33 -1.10 22.74
C ALA A 209 -31.09 -0.39 23.87
N LYS A 210 -32.14 0.37 23.52
CA LYS A 210 -33.03 0.94 24.53
C LYS A 210 -33.50 -0.24 25.37
N SER A 211 -32.99 -0.35 26.59
CA SER A 211 -33.52 -1.29 27.56
C SER A 211 -34.97 -0.90 27.75
N ASP A 212 -35.89 -1.67 27.21
CA ASP A 212 -37.30 -1.56 27.53
C ASP A 212 -37.44 -1.82 29.03
N ARG A 213 -37.37 -0.75 29.83
CA ARG A 213 -37.88 -0.75 31.19
C ARG A 213 -39.39 -0.60 31.11
N SER A 214 -40.04 -1.65 30.64
CA SER A 214 -41.45 -1.88 30.89
C SER A 214 -41.57 -2.92 31.99
N GLY A 215 -42.02 -2.48 33.17
CA GLY A 215 -42.63 -3.37 34.17
C GLY A 215 -41.94 -3.38 35.52
N GLY A 216 -42.64 -2.83 36.53
CA GLY A 216 -42.32 -2.94 37.95
C GLY A 216 -42.79 -1.73 38.73
#